data_AF-A0AA91GIX6-F1
#
_entry.id   AF-A0AA91GIX6-F1
#
_cell.length_a   1.000
_cell.length_b   1.000
_cell.length_c   1.000
_cell.angle_alpha   90.00
_cell.angle_beta   90.00
_cell.angle_gamma   90.00
#
_symmetry.space_group_name_H-M   'P 1'
#
loop_
_entity.id
_entity.type
_entity.pdbx_description
1 polymer ?
#
loop_
_entity_poly.entity_id
_entity_poly.type
_entity_poly.pdbx_seq_one_letter_code
_entity_poly.pdbx_strand_id
1 'polypeptide(L)'
;MKKWLLLKVAMVFLFTFVVSLNFVVDQAMATGEFSLSCDKDKIEINGSILSTSCAKSNGDSQQTSIDLDKYIGNLDGKLSWSDKNFSKSCKNIAPAQLLSTRQLVLVAECKTAAGDTYYPSEIELDSHIVNIDGTLSYE
;
A
#
# COMPACT_ATOMS: atom_id res chain seq x y z
N MET A 1 -35.64 38.09 40.20
CA MET A 1 -34.31 37.43 40.32
C MET A 1 -34.29 36.09 39.57
N LYS A 2 -34.40 36.08 38.23
CA LYS A 2 -34.38 34.82 37.44
C LYS A 2 -33.69 34.93 36.07
N LYS A 3 -33.54 36.15 35.52
CA LYS A 3 -32.85 36.37 34.23
C LYS A 3 -31.31 36.34 34.30
N TRP A 4 -30.72 36.61 35.47
CA TRP A 4 -29.26 36.53 35.66
C TRP A 4 -28.76 35.07 35.63
N LEU A 5 -29.55 34.12 36.17
CA LEU A 5 -29.14 32.72 36.25
C LEU A 5 -29.08 32.05 34.85
N LEU A 6 -29.97 32.44 33.94
CA LEU A 6 -30.06 31.87 32.59
C LEU A 6 -28.90 32.32 31.69
N LEU A 7 -28.37 33.52 31.89
CA LEU A 7 -27.25 34.03 31.09
C LEU A 7 -25.93 33.31 31.40
N LYS A 8 -25.73 32.89 32.66
CA LYS A 8 -24.54 32.11 33.06
C LYS A 8 -24.60 30.66 32.57
N VAL A 9 -25.79 30.07 32.44
CA VAL A 9 -25.94 28.72 31.89
C VAL A 9 -25.62 28.71 30.38
N ALA A 10 -26.03 29.75 29.64
CA ALA A 10 -25.75 29.84 28.21
C ALA A 10 -24.25 30.07 27.87
N MET A 11 -23.48 30.72 28.74
CA MET A 11 -22.04 30.94 28.51
C MET A 11 -21.12 29.79 28.94
N VAL A 12 -21.60 28.81 29.71
CA VAL A 12 -20.79 27.65 30.13
C VAL A 12 -20.87 26.50 29.12
N PHE A 13 -21.89 26.45 28.25
CA PHE A 13 -21.99 25.44 27.19
C PHE A 13 -21.19 25.75 25.92
N LEU A 14 -20.47 26.87 25.87
CA LEU A 14 -19.58 27.21 24.75
C LEU A 14 -18.14 26.71 24.93
N PHE A 15 -17.86 25.90 25.97
CA PHE A 15 -16.49 25.49 26.32
C PHE A 15 -16.19 23.99 26.34
N THR A 16 -17.07 23.11 25.85
CA THR A 16 -16.78 21.67 25.84
C THR A 16 -17.37 20.93 24.63
N PHE A 17 -17.00 21.33 23.41
CA PHE A 17 -17.13 20.43 22.26
C PHE A 17 -16.03 20.63 21.22
N VAL A 18 -14.79 20.71 21.71
CA VAL A 18 -13.59 20.40 20.94
C VAL A 18 -12.66 19.61 21.86
N VAL A 19 -13.15 18.46 22.34
CA VAL A 19 -12.23 17.39 22.72
C VAL A 19 -11.77 16.83 21.39
N SER A 20 -10.59 17.31 21.00
CA SER A 20 -9.64 16.72 20.07
C SER A 20 -10.05 15.33 19.61
N LEU A 21 -10.59 15.26 18.39
CA LEU A 21 -10.48 14.04 17.60
C LEU A 21 -9.00 13.88 17.26
N ASN A 22 -8.19 13.49 18.25
CA ASN A 22 -7.04 12.64 17.98
C ASN A 22 -7.68 11.34 17.51
N PHE A 23 -8.04 11.28 16.22
CA PHE A 23 -8.28 10.01 15.57
C PHE A 23 -6.94 9.27 15.66
N VAL A 24 -6.73 8.54 16.74
CA VAL A 24 -5.84 7.40 16.72
C VAL A 24 -6.56 6.44 15.81
N VAL A 25 -6.16 6.48 14.55
CA VAL A 25 -6.54 5.47 13.57
C VAL A 25 -5.75 4.23 13.96
N ASP A 26 -6.19 3.50 14.98
CA ASP A 26 -5.73 2.14 15.24
C ASP A 26 -6.40 1.24 14.21
N GLN A 27 -5.92 1.32 12.97
CA GLN A 27 -6.21 0.33 11.92
C GLN A 27 -5.23 -0.82 12.13
N ALA A 28 -5.43 -1.60 13.18
CA ALA A 28 -4.99 -2.98 13.11
C ALA A 28 -6.03 -3.72 12.29
N MET A 29 -5.90 -3.72 10.94
CA MET A 29 -6.29 -4.79 9.99
C MET A 29 -5.99 -4.39 8.53
N ALA A 30 -4.81 -4.74 8.03
CA ALA A 30 -4.52 -5.30 6.70
C ALA A 30 -3.01 -5.54 6.65
N THR A 31 -2.58 -6.78 6.43
CA THR A 31 -1.18 -7.04 6.06
C THR A 31 -0.99 -6.44 4.66
N GLY A 32 -0.12 -5.44 4.53
CA GLY A 32 0.16 -4.69 3.30
C GLY A 32 -0.59 -3.34 3.18
N GLU A 33 0.15 -2.25 2.92
CA GLU A 33 -0.34 -0.89 2.53
C GLU A 33 0.87 0.09 2.34
N PHE A 34 2.02 -0.41 1.88
CA PHE A 34 3.25 0.40 1.82
C PHE A 34 3.07 1.69 1.01
N SER A 35 2.21 1.69 -0.01
CA SER A 35 2.02 2.86 -0.87
C SER A 35 1.50 4.09 -0.11
N LEU A 36 0.90 3.94 1.07
CA LEU A 36 0.43 5.07 1.89
C LEU A 36 1.58 5.81 2.59
N SER A 37 2.71 5.16 2.81
CA SER A 37 3.85 5.70 3.57
C SER A 37 5.15 5.70 2.77
N CYS A 38 5.10 5.36 1.48
CA CYS A 38 6.20 5.45 0.55
C CYS A 38 5.88 6.40 -0.61
N ASP A 39 6.93 6.88 -1.25
CA ASP A 39 6.86 7.85 -2.35
C ASP A 39 6.43 7.14 -3.64
N LYS A 40 5.15 7.29 -3.99
CA LYS A 40 4.55 6.67 -5.19
C LYS A 40 5.22 7.15 -6.48
N ASP A 41 5.73 8.37 -6.50
CA ASP A 41 6.37 8.96 -7.68
C ASP A 41 7.80 8.42 -7.89
N LYS A 42 8.37 7.75 -6.88
CA LYS A 42 9.68 7.09 -6.93
C LYS A 42 9.61 5.57 -7.00
N ILE A 43 8.43 5.01 -7.27
CA ILE A 43 8.29 3.57 -7.44
C ILE A 43 8.91 3.14 -8.78
N GLU A 44 9.92 2.29 -8.68
CA GLU A 44 10.62 1.72 -9.82
C GLU A 44 10.58 0.19 -9.73
N ILE A 45 10.36 -0.47 -10.87
CA ILE A 45 10.48 -1.92 -10.99
C ILE A 45 11.53 -2.24 -12.05
N ASN A 46 12.57 -2.96 -11.63
CA ASN A 46 13.61 -3.47 -12.52
C ASN A 46 13.67 -4.99 -12.39
N GLY A 47 13.14 -5.69 -13.40
CA GLY A 47 12.92 -7.13 -13.34
C GLY A 47 11.92 -7.47 -12.22
N SER A 48 12.38 -8.19 -11.19
CA SER A 48 11.58 -8.50 -10.00
C SER A 48 11.80 -7.53 -8.83
N ILE A 49 12.73 -6.58 -8.94
CA ILE A 49 13.09 -5.70 -7.83
C ILE A 49 12.19 -4.47 -7.82
N LEU A 50 11.36 -4.34 -6.78
CA LEU A 50 10.61 -3.14 -6.45
C LEU A 50 11.49 -2.23 -5.60
N SER A 51 11.66 -0.97 -5.99
CA SER A 51 12.40 0.04 -5.24
C SER A 51 11.56 1.32 -5.08
N THR A 52 11.68 1.97 -3.92
CA THR A 52 11.07 3.30 -3.66
C THR A 52 11.74 3.96 -2.45
N SER A 53 11.29 5.16 -2.07
CA SER A 53 11.63 5.83 -0.82
C SER A 53 10.47 5.70 0.17
N CYS A 54 10.72 5.17 1.37
CA CYS A 54 9.70 4.96 2.40
C CYS A 54 9.97 5.80 3.64
N ALA A 55 8.90 6.28 4.26
CA ALA A 55 8.96 7.07 5.49
C ALA A 55 9.31 6.19 6.70
N LYS A 56 10.11 6.75 7.60
CA LYS A 56 10.45 6.20 8.91
C LYS A 56 9.52 6.75 9.98
N SER A 57 9.47 6.08 11.12
CA SER A 57 8.75 6.53 12.32
C SER A 57 9.25 7.88 12.86
N ASN A 58 10.51 8.23 12.62
CA ASN A 58 11.11 9.50 13.03
C ASN A 58 10.79 10.69 12.08
N GLY A 59 10.05 10.45 10.99
CA GLY A 59 9.69 11.46 9.99
C GLY A 59 10.67 11.59 8.83
N ASP A 60 11.85 10.96 8.88
CA ASP A 60 12.77 10.89 7.73
C ASP A 60 12.26 9.90 6.68
N SER A 61 12.94 9.83 5.54
CA SER A 61 12.70 8.80 4.52
C SER A 61 14.01 8.14 4.10
N GLN A 62 13.92 6.89 3.64
CA GLN A 62 15.07 6.20 3.06
C GLN A 62 14.69 5.42 1.81
N GLN A 63 15.65 5.22 0.92
CA GLN A 63 15.50 4.31 -0.21
C GLN A 63 15.53 2.86 0.29
N THR A 64 14.62 2.05 -0.23
CA THR A 64 14.47 0.63 0.11
C THR A 64 14.05 -0.15 -1.13
N SER A 65 14.35 -1.44 -1.14
CA SER A 65 13.95 -2.35 -2.20
C SER A 65 13.58 -3.73 -1.68
N ILE A 66 12.76 -4.44 -2.45
CA ILE A 66 12.35 -5.82 -2.18
C ILE A 66 12.33 -6.62 -3.47
N ASP A 67 12.76 -7.88 -3.39
CA ASP A 67 12.73 -8.81 -4.51
C ASP A 67 11.40 -9.56 -4.53
N LEU A 68 10.54 -9.23 -5.50
CA LEU A 68 9.21 -9.77 -5.64
C LEU A 68 9.21 -11.24 -6.09
N ASP A 69 10.28 -11.74 -6.72
CA ASP A 69 10.36 -13.17 -7.09
C ASP A 69 10.36 -14.09 -5.87
N LYS A 70 10.67 -13.57 -4.68
CA LYS A 70 10.60 -14.34 -3.43
C LYS A 70 9.18 -14.65 -2.98
N TYR A 71 8.20 -13.91 -3.49
CA TYR A 71 6.82 -13.90 -3.00
C TYR A 71 5.75 -13.98 -4.09
N ILE A 72 6.09 -13.63 -5.34
CA ILE A 72 5.16 -13.65 -6.47
C ILE A 72 5.64 -14.69 -7.48
N GLY A 73 4.72 -15.56 -7.89
CA GLY A 73 4.91 -16.52 -8.97
C GLY A 73 3.88 -16.34 -10.08
N ASN A 74 3.95 -17.23 -11.06
CA ASN A 74 3.02 -17.29 -12.18
C ASN A 74 2.25 -18.62 -12.13
N LEU A 75 1.01 -18.56 -11.68
CA LEU A 75 0.10 -19.69 -11.63
C LEU A 75 -0.80 -19.70 -12.87
N ASP A 76 -0.38 -20.46 -13.88
CA ASP A 76 -1.09 -20.66 -15.14
C ASP A 76 -1.52 -19.34 -15.83
N GLY A 77 -0.54 -18.44 -16.02
CA GLY A 77 -0.73 -17.15 -16.66
C GLY A 77 -1.22 -16.05 -15.71
N LYS A 78 -1.34 -16.32 -14.40
CA LYS A 78 -1.76 -15.34 -13.39
C LYS A 78 -0.68 -15.11 -12.34
N LEU A 79 -0.35 -13.84 -12.10
CA LEU A 79 0.46 -13.44 -10.96
C LEU A 79 -0.21 -13.90 -9.66
N SER A 80 0.58 -14.44 -8.74
CA SER A 80 0.05 -14.99 -7.49
C SER A 80 1.05 -14.92 -6.35
N TRP A 81 0.58 -14.58 -5.15
CA TRP A 81 1.36 -14.58 -3.91
C TRP A 81 1.67 -15.98 -3.37
N SER A 82 1.04 -17.02 -3.90
CA SER A 82 1.22 -18.40 -3.42
C SER A 82 2.40 -19.14 -4.07
N ASP A 83 3.13 -18.49 -4.97
CA ASP A 83 4.23 -19.07 -5.73
C ASP A 83 5.39 -18.06 -5.86
N LYS A 84 6.46 -18.41 -6.58
CA LYS A 84 7.71 -17.65 -6.66
C LYS A 84 8.25 -17.59 -8.08
N ASN A 85 9.16 -16.66 -8.31
CA ASN A 85 9.90 -16.50 -9.57
C ASN A 85 9.03 -16.16 -10.79
N PHE A 86 8.01 -15.30 -10.64
CA PHE A 86 7.18 -14.88 -11.78
C PHE A 86 8.00 -14.30 -12.94
N SER A 87 9.12 -13.62 -12.65
CA SER A 87 9.96 -12.98 -13.66
C SER A 87 10.51 -13.96 -14.71
N LYS A 88 10.58 -15.25 -14.40
CA LYS A 88 11.07 -16.30 -15.30
C LYS A 88 10.08 -16.66 -16.42
N SER A 89 8.80 -16.42 -16.19
CA SER A 89 7.72 -16.81 -17.11
C SER A 89 6.76 -15.66 -17.45
N CYS A 90 7.06 -14.45 -16.98
CA CYS A 90 6.37 -13.23 -17.34
C CYS A 90 7.31 -12.22 -18.01
N LYS A 91 6.75 -11.25 -18.74
CA LYS A 91 7.47 -10.17 -19.42
C LYS A 91 6.66 -8.87 -19.33
N ASN A 92 7.24 -7.76 -19.81
CA ASN A 92 6.60 -6.44 -19.78
C ASN A 92 6.14 -6.05 -18.36
N ILE A 93 7.01 -6.35 -17.38
CA ILE A 93 6.75 -6.15 -15.96
C ILE A 93 6.88 -4.67 -15.63
N ALA A 94 5.85 -4.08 -15.05
CA ALA A 94 5.82 -2.66 -14.70
C ALA A 94 4.88 -2.37 -13.51
N PRO A 95 5.11 -1.28 -12.77
CA PRO A 95 4.11 -0.77 -11.86
C PRO A 95 3.01 -0.06 -12.65
N ALA A 96 1.77 -0.18 -12.20
CA ALA A 96 0.65 0.59 -12.72
C ALA A 96 -0.29 1.00 -11.59
N GLN A 97 -1.12 2.01 -11.86
CA GLN A 97 -2.19 2.41 -10.97
C GLN A 97 -3.53 2.16 -11.65
N LEU A 98 -4.43 1.42 -10.99
CA LEU A 98 -5.77 1.20 -11.50
C LEU A 98 -6.56 2.52 -11.51
N LEU A 99 -7.19 2.83 -12.65
CA LEU A 99 -7.92 4.10 -12.80
C LEU A 99 -9.18 4.18 -11.92
N SER A 100 -9.82 3.04 -11.67
CA SER A 100 -11.06 2.93 -10.90
C SER A 100 -10.83 3.05 -9.39
N THR A 101 -9.81 2.39 -8.86
CA THR A 101 -9.56 2.26 -7.41
C THR A 101 -8.34 3.02 -6.92
N ARG A 102 -7.48 3.51 -7.84
CA ARG A 102 -6.18 4.11 -7.52
C ARG A 102 -5.19 3.18 -6.80
N GLN A 103 -5.50 1.88 -6.76
CA GLN A 103 -4.61 0.86 -6.20
C GLN A 103 -3.34 0.71 -7.03
N LEU A 104 -2.23 0.50 -6.34
CA LEU A 104 -0.96 0.19 -6.96
C LEU A 104 -0.90 -1.31 -7.29
N VAL A 105 -0.70 -1.62 -8.56
CA VAL A 105 -0.62 -2.99 -9.06
C VAL A 105 0.70 -3.22 -9.78
N LEU A 106 1.19 -4.45 -9.71
CA LEU A 106 2.19 -4.97 -10.62
C LEU A 106 1.46 -5.54 -11.83
N VAL A 107 1.78 -5.08 -13.02
CA VAL A 107 1.27 -5.63 -14.28
C VAL A 107 2.39 -6.39 -14.99
N ALA A 108 2.02 -7.49 -15.63
CA ALA A 108 2.90 -8.26 -16.50
C ALA A 108 2.10 -9.05 -17.53
N GLU A 109 2.76 -9.56 -18.56
CA GLU A 109 2.21 -10.59 -19.42
C GLU A 109 2.86 -11.93 -19.02
N CYS A 110 2.08 -12.97 -18.71
CA CYS A 110 2.54 -14.23 -18.14
C CYS A 110 2.14 -15.43 -19.00
N LYS A 111 3.01 -16.45 -19.07
CA LYS A 111 2.73 -17.70 -19.80
C LYS A 111 1.80 -18.64 -19.01
N THR A 112 0.93 -19.36 -19.70
CA THR A 112 0.20 -20.51 -19.14
C THR A 112 1.05 -21.77 -19.18
N ALA A 113 0.63 -22.83 -18.47
CA ALA A 113 1.29 -24.13 -18.53
C ALA A 113 1.13 -24.81 -19.91
N ALA A 114 0.08 -24.44 -20.65
CA ALA A 114 -0.33 -25.08 -21.90
C ALA A 114 0.37 -24.54 -23.16
N GLY A 115 1.20 -23.49 -23.08
CA GLY A 115 1.88 -22.99 -24.28
C GLY A 115 2.78 -21.77 -24.09
N ASP A 116 3.27 -21.26 -25.23
CA ASP A 116 4.20 -20.12 -25.29
C ASP A 116 3.51 -18.75 -25.38
N THR A 117 2.17 -18.73 -25.33
CA THR A 117 1.38 -17.50 -25.36
C THR A 117 1.41 -16.80 -24.00
N TYR A 118 1.53 -15.47 -24.04
CA TYR A 118 1.52 -14.62 -22.87
C TYR A 118 0.17 -13.91 -22.74
N TYR A 119 -0.36 -13.83 -21.52
CA TYR A 119 -1.62 -13.18 -21.21
C TYR A 119 -1.41 -12.08 -20.17
N PRO A 120 -2.16 -10.96 -20.26
CA PRO A 120 -2.05 -9.89 -19.27
C PRO A 120 -2.50 -10.40 -17.89
N SER A 121 -1.76 -10.02 -16.86
CA SER A 121 -2.04 -10.31 -15.47
C SER A 121 -1.63 -9.12 -14.60
N GLU A 122 -2.35 -8.95 -13.49
CA GLU A 122 -2.12 -7.90 -12.51
C GLU A 122 -2.25 -8.46 -11.10
N ILE A 123 -1.53 -7.86 -10.16
CA ILE A 123 -1.62 -8.19 -8.74
C ILE A 123 -1.44 -6.93 -7.89
N GLU A 124 -2.28 -6.76 -6.88
CA GLU A 124 -2.23 -5.61 -5.96
C GLU A 124 -1.04 -5.74 -5.00
N LEU A 125 -0.09 -4.80 -5.07
CA LEU A 125 1.11 -4.85 -4.25
C LEU A 125 0.85 -4.48 -2.79
N ASP A 126 -0.09 -3.55 -2.57
CA ASP A 126 -0.51 -3.17 -1.22
C ASP A 126 -1.20 -4.32 -0.48
N SER A 127 -1.56 -5.44 -1.12
CA SER A 127 -2.18 -6.56 -0.39
C SER A 127 -1.23 -7.37 0.51
N HIS A 128 0.08 -7.19 0.35
CA HIS A 128 1.09 -7.97 1.09
C HIS A 128 2.43 -7.24 1.30
N ILE A 129 2.65 -6.08 0.66
CA ILE A 129 3.87 -5.31 0.86
C ILE A 129 3.60 -4.18 1.86
N VAL A 130 4.39 -4.17 2.92
CA VAL A 130 4.34 -3.17 4.00
C VAL A 130 5.60 -2.33 4.04
N ASN A 131 5.50 -1.17 4.67
CA ASN A 131 6.64 -0.37 5.08
C ASN A 131 6.85 -0.54 6.59
N ILE A 132 7.98 -1.11 7.00
CA ILE A 132 8.39 -1.23 8.40
C ILE A 132 9.58 -0.29 8.63
N ASP A 133 9.30 0.86 9.26
CA ASP A 133 10.29 1.89 9.59
C ASP A 133 11.22 2.26 8.42
N GLY A 134 10.63 2.52 7.26
CA GLY A 134 11.32 2.89 6.03
C GLY A 134 11.83 1.70 5.21
N THR A 135 11.52 0.45 5.57
CA THR A 135 11.99 -0.75 4.89
C THR A 135 10.80 -1.54 4.32
N LEU A 136 10.86 -1.88 3.03
CA LEU A 136 9.85 -2.75 2.42
C LEU A 136 9.96 -4.17 2.98
N SER A 137 8.83 -4.74 3.38
CA SER A 137 8.72 -6.13 3.85
C SER A 137 7.47 -6.79 3.26
N TYR A 138 7.48 -8.12 3.25
CA TYR A 138 6.31 -8.95 2.92
C TYR A 138 5.60 -9.37 4.21
N GLU A 139 4.28 -9.22 4.27
CA GLU A 139 3.41 -9.68 5.37
C GLU A 139 2.12 -10.34 4.86
#